data_AF-A0A4Q9VHA8-F1
#
_entry.id   AF-A0A4Q9VHA8-F1
#
_cell.length_a   1.000
_cell.length_b   1.000
_cell.length_c   1.000
_cell.angle_alpha   90.00
_cell.angle_beta   90.00
_cell.angle_gamma   90.00
#
_symmetry.space_group_name_H-M   'P 1'
#
loop_
_entity.id
_entity.type
_entity.pdbx_description
1 polymer ?
#
loop_
_entity_poly.entity_id
_entity_poly.type
_entity_poly.pdbx_seq_one_letter_code
_entity_poly.pdbx_strand_id
1 'polypeptide(L)'
;MTETGGQTASRRRRRLSTMMIGLLVIGAVAWSALWYVGRAQALARVDAGLAELARRGVVVTCPEPVIGGYPFRMELACASPSLALPAAGVVASGAALRLVAQVWDPFLVIAEIDGPIAAEDGRGGDVATTLKALQISLRWSPSGVERLSLAIDEADATFRSATGPAIRAVATRFEAHGRRSGAQGQDLDLAMTATAGAVTVDGRRAGPRRADLTIAATLVGAAVPGPGDRLAAFVAAGGRIEPLHLGLGASGVTIDGDGALRLGADGLLQGTIATTANGLAHLVTARDDLGPELTAAIGSYGLFGRPSTDPARPGRRLDLVIEAGQARLGRLVIGRIPPILPPAGR
;
A
#
# COMPACT_ATOMS: atom_id res chain seq x y z
N MET A 1 49.40 -55.78 -22.71
CA MET A 1 48.16 -55.90 -21.91
C MET A 1 47.86 -54.53 -21.32
N THR A 2 46.91 -53.75 -21.87
CA THR A 2 46.15 -52.65 -21.22
C THR A 2 45.42 -51.75 -22.25
N GLU A 3 44.52 -52.27 -23.09
CA GLU A 3 43.60 -51.40 -23.87
C GLU A 3 42.26 -52.09 -24.17
N THR A 4 41.51 -52.48 -23.14
CA THR A 4 40.11 -52.94 -23.35
C THR A 4 39.11 -52.37 -22.34
N GLY A 5 39.56 -51.54 -21.39
CA GLY A 5 38.69 -50.89 -20.40
C GLY A 5 38.05 -49.57 -20.85
N GLY A 6 38.65 -48.87 -21.82
CA GLY A 6 38.24 -47.50 -22.20
C GLY A 6 37.00 -47.43 -23.12
N GLN A 7 36.81 -48.41 -24.01
CA GLN A 7 35.74 -48.35 -25.03
C GLN A 7 34.34 -48.67 -24.48
N THR A 8 34.24 -49.52 -23.45
CA THR A 8 32.96 -49.89 -22.84
C THR A 8 32.42 -48.77 -21.95
N ALA A 9 33.31 -48.09 -21.23
CA ALA A 9 32.98 -46.92 -20.42
C ALA A 9 32.52 -45.73 -21.29
N SER A 10 33.16 -45.48 -22.44
CA SER A 10 32.79 -44.39 -23.35
C SER A 10 31.43 -44.60 -24.01
N ARG A 11 31.11 -45.83 -24.44
CA ARG A 11 29.78 -46.17 -25.01
C ARG A 11 28.65 -46.09 -23.98
N ARG A 12 28.88 -46.55 -22.75
CA ARG A 12 27.89 -46.45 -21.65
C ARG A 12 27.63 -44.99 -21.26
N ARG A 13 28.70 -44.18 -21.18
CA ARG A 13 28.62 -42.73 -20.91
C ARG A 13 27.88 -41.98 -22.03
N ARG A 14 28.10 -42.35 -23.30
CA ARG A 14 27.38 -41.78 -24.45
C ARG A 14 25.89 -42.16 -24.46
N ARG A 15 25.55 -43.41 -24.15
CA ARG A 15 24.14 -43.86 -24.02
C ARG A 15 23.41 -43.17 -22.87
N LEU A 16 24.06 -43.06 -21.71
CA LEU A 16 23.51 -42.34 -20.56
C LEU A 16 23.30 -40.85 -20.92
N SER A 17 24.27 -40.22 -21.58
CA SER A 17 24.13 -38.84 -22.06
C SER A 17 22.98 -38.67 -23.05
N THR A 18 22.82 -39.57 -24.03
CA THR A 18 21.68 -39.51 -24.96
C THR A 18 20.33 -39.74 -24.27
N MET A 19 20.26 -40.61 -23.27
CA MET A 19 19.04 -40.82 -22.48
C MET A 19 18.71 -39.58 -21.65
N MET A 20 19.71 -38.96 -21.02
CA MET A 20 19.53 -37.72 -20.26
C MET A 20 19.09 -36.56 -21.15
N ILE A 21 19.68 -36.42 -22.33
CA ILE A 21 19.26 -35.42 -23.33
C ILE A 21 17.83 -35.71 -23.79
N GLY A 22 17.49 -36.97 -24.10
CA GLY A 22 16.14 -37.36 -24.48
C GLY A 22 15.11 -37.03 -23.40
N LEU A 23 15.42 -37.34 -22.14
CA LEU A 23 14.57 -37.01 -20.99
C LEU A 23 14.40 -35.50 -20.82
N LEU A 24 15.48 -34.72 -20.99
CA LEU A 24 15.44 -33.26 -20.93
C LEU A 24 14.58 -32.67 -22.05
N VAL A 25 14.69 -33.19 -23.27
CA VAL A 25 13.84 -32.76 -24.40
C VAL A 25 12.37 -33.08 -24.13
N ILE A 26 12.07 -34.30 -23.67
CA ILE A 26 10.70 -34.69 -23.29
C ILE A 26 10.16 -33.76 -22.18
N GLY A 27 10.97 -33.49 -21.16
CA GLY A 27 10.61 -32.57 -20.08
C GLY A 27 10.35 -31.15 -20.59
N ALA A 28 11.18 -30.64 -21.50
CA ALA A 28 11.01 -29.31 -22.09
C ALA A 28 9.73 -29.22 -22.94
N VAL A 29 9.41 -30.26 -23.72
CA VAL A 29 8.18 -30.33 -24.52
C VAL A 29 6.95 -30.42 -23.62
N ALA A 30 6.98 -31.29 -22.61
CA ALA A 30 5.90 -31.42 -21.64
C ALA A 30 5.66 -30.12 -20.87
N TRP A 31 6.73 -29.45 -20.43
CA TRP A 31 6.65 -28.15 -19.78
C TRP A 31 6.10 -27.07 -20.71
N SER A 32 6.55 -27.02 -21.96
CA SER A 32 6.02 -26.09 -22.96
C SER A 32 4.53 -26.28 -23.16
N ALA A 33 4.08 -27.53 -23.35
CA ALA A 33 2.67 -27.86 -23.49
C ALA A 33 1.86 -27.41 -22.26
N LEU A 34 2.35 -27.73 -21.05
CA LEU A 34 1.72 -27.32 -19.80
C LEU A 34 1.61 -25.79 -19.68
N TRP A 35 2.68 -25.06 -20.03
CA TRP A 35 2.70 -23.60 -19.96
C TRP A 35 1.70 -22.97 -20.94
N TYR A 36 1.62 -23.45 -22.18
CA TYR A 36 0.64 -22.95 -23.16
C TYR A 36 -0.81 -23.26 -22.77
N VAL A 37 -1.07 -24.43 -22.17
CA VAL A 37 -2.38 -24.75 -21.59
C VAL A 37 -2.70 -23.82 -20.41
N GLY A 38 -1.73 -23.59 -19.52
CA GLY A 38 -1.86 -22.67 -18.40
C GLY A 38 -2.15 -21.24 -18.86
N ARG A 39 -1.47 -20.76 -19.90
CA ARG A 39 -1.72 -19.45 -20.54
C ARG A 39 -3.16 -19.30 -21.02
N ALA A 40 -3.71 -20.31 -21.70
CA ALA A 40 -5.10 -20.27 -22.17
C ALA A 40 -6.10 -20.25 -21.00
N GLN A 41 -5.85 -21.03 -19.95
CA GLN A 41 -6.69 -21.04 -18.75
C GLN A 41 -6.61 -19.72 -17.97
N ALA A 42 -5.44 -19.10 -17.90
CA ALA A 42 -5.25 -17.81 -17.23
C ALA A 42 -6.08 -16.72 -17.90
N LEU A 43 -6.05 -16.63 -19.23
CA LEU A 43 -6.85 -15.68 -20.00
C LEU A 43 -8.35 -15.88 -19.74
N ALA A 44 -8.84 -17.13 -19.83
CA ALA A 44 -10.24 -17.43 -19.56
C ALA A 44 -10.68 -17.06 -18.13
N ARG A 45 -9.80 -17.21 -17.13
CA ARG A 45 -10.09 -16.80 -15.74
C ARG A 45 -10.09 -15.29 -15.58
N VAL A 46 -9.18 -14.58 -16.25
CA VAL A 46 -9.17 -13.11 -16.27
C VAL A 46 -10.46 -12.59 -16.88
N ASP A 47 -10.86 -13.11 -18.05
CA ASP A 47 -12.10 -12.72 -18.73
C ASP A 47 -13.34 -13.01 -17.85
N ALA A 48 -13.40 -14.17 -17.22
CA ALA A 48 -14.48 -14.51 -16.29
C ALA A 48 -14.51 -13.58 -15.06
N GLY A 49 -13.35 -13.19 -14.54
CA GLY A 49 -13.21 -12.24 -13.44
C GLY A 49 -13.65 -10.83 -13.84
N LEU A 50 -13.24 -10.35 -15.01
CA LEU A 50 -13.66 -9.07 -15.57
C LEU A 50 -15.19 -9.03 -15.80
N ALA A 51 -15.78 -10.13 -16.28
CA ALA A 51 -17.22 -10.24 -16.44
C ALA A 51 -17.97 -10.22 -15.10
N GLU A 52 -17.42 -10.85 -14.06
CA GLU A 52 -17.98 -10.79 -12.70
C GLU A 52 -17.86 -9.39 -12.10
N LEU A 53 -16.73 -8.70 -12.31
CA LEU A 53 -16.56 -7.30 -11.92
C LEU A 53 -17.59 -6.41 -12.62
N ALA A 54 -17.82 -6.61 -13.93
CA ALA A 54 -18.80 -5.86 -14.69
C ALA A 54 -20.22 -6.07 -14.14
N ARG A 55 -20.58 -7.31 -13.75
CA ARG A 55 -21.85 -7.61 -13.05
C ARG A 55 -22.00 -6.87 -11.72
N ARG A 56 -20.89 -6.57 -11.05
CA ARG A 56 -20.85 -5.79 -9.79
C ARG A 56 -20.70 -4.28 -10.03
N GLY A 57 -20.81 -3.81 -11.27
CA GLY A 57 -20.71 -2.39 -11.61
C GLY A 57 -19.28 -1.86 -11.69
N VAL A 58 -18.29 -2.73 -11.88
CA VAL A 58 -16.88 -2.37 -12.07
C VAL A 58 -16.44 -2.82 -13.46
N VAL A 59 -16.23 -1.87 -14.38
CA VAL A 59 -15.80 -2.16 -15.74
C VAL A 59 -14.30 -1.90 -15.85
N VAL A 60 -13.52 -2.94 -16.14
CA VAL A 60 -12.09 -2.83 -16.37
C VAL A 60 -11.80 -3.20 -17.82
N THR A 61 -11.08 -2.33 -18.53
CA THR A 61 -10.67 -2.53 -19.92
C THR A 61 -9.17 -2.69 -19.99
N CYS A 62 -8.73 -3.77 -20.63
CA CYS A 62 -7.33 -4.06 -20.92
C CYS A 62 -7.25 -4.39 -22.41
N PRO A 63 -7.06 -3.37 -23.28
CA PRO A 63 -7.07 -3.56 -24.72
C PRO A 63 -5.93 -4.48 -25.17
N GLU A 64 -6.23 -5.38 -26.11
CA GLU A 64 -5.25 -6.26 -26.77
C GLU A 64 -4.25 -6.93 -25.79
N PRO A 65 -4.74 -7.72 -24.81
CA PRO A 65 -3.88 -8.27 -23.76
C PRO A 65 -2.85 -9.23 -24.36
N VAL A 66 -1.57 -8.94 -24.11
CA VAL A 66 -0.45 -9.80 -24.49
C VAL A 66 -0.06 -10.66 -23.31
N ILE A 67 -0.08 -11.98 -23.48
CA ILE A 67 0.41 -12.92 -22.45
C ILE A 67 1.78 -13.48 -22.81
N GLY A 68 2.78 -13.21 -21.97
CA GLY A 68 4.16 -13.70 -22.04
C GLY A 68 4.64 -14.34 -20.73
N GLY A 69 5.96 -14.44 -20.54
CA GLY A 69 6.57 -14.93 -19.30
C GLY A 69 7.15 -16.36 -19.32
N TYR A 70 7.14 -17.03 -20.47
CA TYR A 70 7.73 -18.37 -20.60
C TYR A 70 9.19 -18.40 -20.12
N PRO A 71 9.65 -19.46 -19.43
CA PRO A 71 8.90 -20.66 -19.01
C PRO A 71 8.27 -20.59 -17.62
N PHE A 72 8.53 -19.54 -16.86
CA PHE A 72 8.47 -19.60 -15.39
C PHE A 72 7.45 -18.66 -14.76
N ARG A 73 6.93 -17.72 -15.55
CA ARG A 73 5.90 -16.78 -15.12
C ARG A 73 4.78 -16.68 -16.15
N MET A 74 3.66 -16.12 -15.72
CA MET A 74 2.59 -15.65 -16.58
C MET A 74 2.53 -14.14 -16.41
N GLU A 75 2.77 -13.43 -17.51
CA GLU A 75 2.72 -11.97 -17.54
C GLU A 75 1.64 -11.55 -18.53
N LEU A 76 0.65 -10.78 -18.08
CA LEU A 76 -0.36 -10.16 -18.92
C LEU A 76 -0.09 -8.67 -18.99
N ALA A 77 0.08 -8.13 -20.18
CA ALA A 77 0.36 -6.72 -20.41
C ALA A 77 -0.69 -6.09 -21.35
N CYS A 78 -1.09 -4.85 -21.07
CA CYS A 78 -1.87 -4.03 -21.99
C CYS A 78 -1.48 -2.56 -21.90
N ALA A 79 -1.61 -1.87 -23.04
CA ALA A 79 -1.46 -0.43 -23.13
C ALA A 79 -2.79 0.26 -22.82
N SER A 80 -2.72 1.44 -22.20
CA SER A 80 -3.88 2.28 -21.89
C SER A 80 -5.02 1.56 -21.15
N PRO A 81 -4.75 0.90 -20.00
CA PRO A 81 -5.80 0.30 -19.18
C PRO A 81 -6.80 1.37 -18.71
N SER A 82 -8.07 1.00 -18.60
CA SER A 82 -9.10 1.87 -18.02
C SER A 82 -9.98 1.13 -17.01
N LEU A 83 -10.49 1.88 -16.05
CA LEU A 83 -11.43 1.45 -15.02
C LEU A 83 -12.61 2.41 -15.05
N ALA A 84 -13.82 1.90 -15.03
CA ALA A 84 -15.03 2.69 -14.84
C ALA A 84 -15.89 2.07 -13.73
N LEU A 85 -16.41 2.92 -12.86
CA LEU A 85 -17.37 2.62 -11.81
C LEU A 85 -18.65 3.41 -12.12
N PRO A 86 -19.54 2.93 -13.01
CA PRO A 86 -20.67 3.71 -13.51
C PRO A 86 -21.60 4.22 -12.40
N ALA A 87 -21.82 3.42 -11.35
CA ALA A 87 -22.63 3.82 -10.20
C ALA A 87 -22.03 5.00 -9.41
N ALA A 88 -20.71 5.14 -9.42
CA ALA A 88 -20.01 6.26 -8.79
C ALA A 88 -19.71 7.40 -9.77
N GLY A 89 -19.93 7.19 -11.08
CA GLY A 89 -19.49 8.08 -12.15
C GLY A 89 -17.97 8.23 -12.23
N VAL A 90 -17.21 7.27 -11.70
CA VAL A 90 -15.74 7.36 -11.67
C VAL A 90 -15.15 6.68 -12.90
N VAL A 91 -14.22 7.35 -13.58
CA VAL A 91 -13.41 6.79 -14.66
C VAL A 91 -11.95 7.01 -14.31
N ALA A 92 -11.11 5.99 -14.49
CA ALA A 92 -9.67 6.08 -14.30
C ALA A 92 -8.92 5.41 -15.45
N SER A 93 -7.71 5.89 -15.73
CA SER A 93 -6.83 5.39 -16.77
C SER A 93 -5.38 5.40 -16.34
N GLY A 94 -4.58 4.48 -16.88
CA GLY A 94 -3.12 4.47 -16.76
C GLY A 94 -2.45 4.36 -18.12
N ALA A 95 -1.12 4.50 -18.19
CA ALA A 95 -0.40 4.38 -19.45
C ALA A 95 -0.17 2.93 -19.87
N ALA A 96 0.19 2.07 -18.91
CA ALA A 96 0.38 0.64 -19.13
C ALA A 96 0.07 -0.14 -17.85
N LEU A 97 -0.37 -1.38 -18.01
CA LEU A 97 -0.58 -2.34 -16.93
C LEU A 97 0.18 -3.63 -17.26
N ARG A 98 0.89 -4.16 -16.26
CA ARG A 98 1.49 -5.49 -16.26
C ARG A 98 0.99 -6.26 -15.04
N LEU A 99 0.42 -7.44 -15.27
CA LEU A 99 0.03 -8.39 -14.23
C LEU A 99 0.97 -9.59 -14.29
N VAL A 100 1.64 -9.91 -13.19
CA VAL A 100 2.63 -10.98 -13.10
C VAL A 100 2.21 -11.98 -12.04
N ALA A 101 2.17 -13.26 -12.40
CA ALA A 101 2.02 -14.38 -11.50
C ALA A 101 3.10 -15.43 -11.78
N GLN A 102 3.65 -16.04 -10.74
CA GLN A 102 4.65 -17.11 -10.90
C GLN A 102 3.95 -18.46 -11.03
N VAL A 103 4.44 -19.33 -11.92
CA VAL A 103 3.81 -20.65 -12.14
C VAL A 103 3.88 -21.53 -10.87
N TRP A 104 4.91 -21.35 -10.04
CA TRP A 104 5.06 -22.07 -8.75
C TRP A 104 4.41 -21.37 -7.55
N ASP A 105 3.94 -20.13 -7.68
CA ASP A 105 3.28 -19.37 -6.60
C ASP A 105 2.04 -18.65 -7.17
N PRO A 106 0.99 -19.41 -7.57
CA PRO A 106 -0.20 -18.85 -8.20
C PRO A 106 -1.08 -18.03 -7.24
N PHE A 107 -0.74 -18.02 -5.95
CA PHE A 107 -1.42 -17.30 -4.88
C PHE A 107 -0.83 -15.91 -4.62
N LEU A 108 0.15 -15.51 -5.41
CA LEU A 108 0.75 -14.17 -5.42
C LEU A 108 0.61 -13.58 -6.81
N VAL A 109 -0.04 -12.41 -6.89
CA VAL A 109 -0.12 -11.61 -8.10
C VAL A 109 0.50 -10.25 -7.82
N ILE A 110 1.30 -9.78 -8.76
CA ILE A 110 1.89 -8.44 -8.77
C ILE A 110 1.29 -7.68 -9.94
N ALA A 111 0.74 -6.50 -9.69
CA ALA A 111 0.33 -5.55 -10.70
C ALA A 111 1.34 -4.39 -10.72
N GLU A 112 1.82 -4.04 -11.90
CA GLU A 112 2.67 -2.87 -12.14
C GLU A 112 1.94 -1.95 -13.10
N ILE A 113 1.78 -0.69 -12.70
CA ILE A 113 1.06 0.32 -13.47
C ILE A 113 2.01 1.49 -13.70
N ASP A 114 2.12 1.90 -14.96
CA ASP A 114 2.93 3.04 -15.35
C ASP A 114 2.07 4.31 -15.45
N GLY A 115 2.66 5.42 -15.02
CA GLY A 115 2.05 6.75 -15.13
C GLY A 115 2.10 7.30 -16.57
N PRO A 116 1.33 8.38 -16.85
CA PRO A 116 0.45 9.06 -15.92
C PRO A 116 -0.81 8.26 -15.58
N ILE A 117 -1.31 8.45 -14.36
CA ILE A 117 -2.62 7.96 -13.92
C ILE A 117 -3.55 9.16 -13.79
N ALA A 118 -4.74 9.04 -14.36
CA ALA A 118 -5.81 10.03 -14.22
C ALA A 118 -7.06 9.33 -13.71
N ALA A 119 -7.80 9.98 -12.82
CA ALA A 119 -9.12 9.57 -12.40
C ALA A 119 -10.03 10.80 -12.30
N GLU A 120 -11.28 10.66 -12.73
CA GLU A 120 -12.30 11.70 -12.65
C GLU A 120 -13.55 11.09 -12.01
N ASP A 121 -14.23 11.87 -11.19
CA ASP A 121 -15.56 11.53 -10.70
C ASP A 121 -16.64 12.36 -11.42
N GLY A 122 -17.85 11.80 -11.47
CA GLY A 122 -19.00 12.47 -12.09
C GLY A 122 -19.52 13.68 -11.31
N ARG A 123 -18.84 14.10 -10.24
CA ARG A 123 -19.20 15.22 -9.37
C ARG A 123 -18.20 16.38 -9.49
N GLY A 124 -17.29 16.34 -10.48
CA GLY A 124 -16.32 17.40 -10.76
C GLY A 124 -15.05 17.32 -9.91
N GLY A 125 -14.80 16.20 -9.25
CA GLY A 125 -13.51 15.88 -8.67
C GLY A 125 -12.62 15.13 -9.65
N ASP A 126 -11.32 15.36 -9.58
CA ASP A 126 -10.33 14.63 -10.36
C ASP A 126 -9.03 14.43 -9.60
N VAL A 127 -8.29 13.42 -10.03
CA VAL A 127 -6.96 13.08 -9.55
C VAL A 127 -6.06 12.90 -10.76
N ALA A 128 -5.01 13.71 -10.84
CA ALA A 128 -3.96 13.57 -11.84
C ALA A 128 -2.65 13.24 -11.15
N THR A 129 -2.06 12.08 -11.48
CA THR A 129 -0.85 11.58 -10.85
C THR A 129 0.21 11.25 -11.90
N THR A 130 1.35 11.92 -11.80
CA THR A 130 2.58 11.47 -12.47
C THR A 130 3.39 10.64 -11.48
N LEU A 131 3.86 9.49 -11.94
CA LEU A 131 4.64 8.55 -11.13
C LEU A 131 5.60 7.80 -12.05
N LYS A 132 6.71 7.32 -11.50
CA LYS A 132 7.67 6.50 -12.23
C LYS A 132 7.23 5.04 -12.30
N ALA A 133 6.77 4.50 -11.17
CA ALA A 133 6.25 3.14 -11.07
C ALA A 133 5.26 3.03 -9.91
N LEU A 134 4.15 2.32 -10.14
CA LEU A 134 3.21 1.87 -9.10
C LEU A 134 3.20 0.35 -9.12
N GLN A 135 3.53 -0.26 -7.99
CA GLN A 135 3.49 -1.71 -7.82
C GLN A 135 2.49 -2.07 -6.73
N ILE A 136 1.63 -3.03 -7.02
CA ILE A 136 0.66 -3.62 -6.08
C ILE A 136 0.94 -5.11 -6.02
N SER A 137 0.99 -5.70 -4.83
CA SER A 137 1.07 -7.15 -4.68
C SER A 137 -0.05 -7.66 -3.78
N LEU A 138 -0.69 -8.73 -4.22
CA LEU A 138 -1.78 -9.38 -3.51
C LEU A 138 -1.43 -10.84 -3.29
N ARG A 139 -1.38 -11.26 -2.03
CA ARG A 139 -1.31 -12.67 -1.63
C ARG A 139 -2.62 -13.11 -1.02
N TRP A 140 -3.11 -14.27 -1.43
CA TRP A 140 -4.31 -14.88 -0.87
C TRP A 140 -4.12 -16.38 -0.63
N SER A 141 -5.02 -16.97 0.14
CA SER A 141 -5.15 -18.41 0.32
C SER A 141 -6.63 -18.79 0.32
N PRO A 142 -6.99 -20.07 0.44
CA PRO A 142 -8.40 -20.47 0.59
C PRO A 142 -9.11 -19.79 1.77
N SER A 143 -8.37 -19.28 2.75
CA SER A 143 -8.90 -18.54 3.90
C SER A 143 -9.23 -17.06 3.59
N GLY A 144 -8.83 -16.55 2.43
CA GLY A 144 -9.01 -15.17 1.99
C GLY A 144 -7.69 -14.45 1.71
N VAL A 145 -7.75 -13.11 1.68
CA VAL A 145 -6.56 -12.27 1.46
C VAL A 145 -5.65 -12.31 2.69
N GLU A 146 -4.37 -12.57 2.47
CA GLU A 146 -3.36 -12.64 3.53
C GLU A 146 -2.51 -11.37 3.61
N ARG A 147 -2.18 -10.80 2.45
CA ARG A 147 -1.35 -9.61 2.33
C ARG A 147 -1.71 -8.79 1.10
N LEU A 148 -1.75 -7.48 1.27
CA LEU A 148 -1.81 -6.48 0.23
C LEU A 148 -0.67 -5.50 0.45
N SER A 149 0.15 -5.25 -0.57
CA SER A 149 1.17 -4.20 -0.53
C SER A 149 1.03 -3.29 -1.74
N LEU A 150 1.35 -2.02 -1.56
CA LEU A 150 1.39 -1.00 -2.58
C LEU A 150 2.68 -0.19 -2.38
N ALA A 151 3.38 0.09 -3.48
CA ALA A 151 4.55 0.96 -3.50
C ALA A 151 4.48 1.89 -4.72
N ILE A 152 4.77 3.17 -4.52
CA ILE A 152 4.81 4.19 -5.56
C ILE A 152 6.16 4.89 -5.48
N ASP A 153 6.87 4.94 -6.60
CA ASP A 153 8.12 5.68 -6.75
C ASP A 153 7.90 6.99 -7.49
N GLU A 154 8.49 8.07 -6.97
CA GLU A 154 8.46 9.42 -7.53
C GLU A 154 7.02 9.92 -7.81
N ALA A 155 6.17 9.89 -6.78
CA ALA A 155 4.77 10.27 -6.88
C ALA A 155 4.59 11.80 -6.85
N ASP A 156 3.79 12.32 -7.77
CA ASP A 156 3.27 13.68 -7.79
C ASP A 156 1.80 13.65 -8.18
N ALA A 157 0.94 13.77 -7.18
CA ALA A 157 -0.51 13.65 -7.30
C ALA A 157 -1.19 14.98 -7.01
N THR A 158 -2.08 15.41 -7.89
CA THR A 158 -2.95 16.57 -7.69
C THR A 158 -4.39 16.10 -7.59
N PHE A 159 -5.01 16.37 -6.46
CA PHE A 159 -6.40 16.09 -6.13
C PHE A 159 -7.20 17.38 -6.22
N ARG A 160 -8.26 17.36 -7.01
CA ARG A 160 -9.21 18.47 -7.16
C ARG A 160 -10.60 17.97 -6.81
N SER A 161 -11.40 18.86 -6.26
CA SER A 161 -12.80 18.60 -5.94
C SER A 161 -13.63 19.81 -6.37
N ALA A 162 -14.92 19.61 -6.62
CA ALA A 162 -15.78 20.70 -7.10
C ALA A 162 -15.90 21.89 -6.14
N THR A 163 -15.82 21.64 -4.83
CA THR A 163 -16.08 22.66 -3.79
C THR A 163 -14.97 22.77 -2.75
N GLY A 164 -13.90 21.99 -2.86
CA GLY A 164 -12.78 21.96 -1.92
C GLY A 164 -11.49 22.46 -2.55
N PRO A 165 -10.46 22.72 -1.72
CA PRO A 165 -9.18 23.21 -2.21
C PRO A 165 -8.48 22.17 -3.09
N ALA A 166 -7.66 22.63 -4.03
CA ALA A 166 -6.78 21.75 -4.79
C ALA A 166 -5.61 21.33 -3.91
N ILE A 167 -5.41 20.02 -3.75
CA ILE A 167 -4.34 19.46 -2.93
C ILE A 167 -3.33 18.79 -3.84
N ARG A 168 -2.07 19.20 -3.79
CA ARG A 168 -0.96 18.50 -4.44
C ARG A 168 -0.09 17.84 -3.39
N ALA A 169 0.13 16.54 -3.53
CA ALA A 169 1.00 15.74 -2.67
C ALA A 169 2.11 15.13 -3.52
N VAL A 170 3.36 15.32 -3.08
CA VAL A 170 4.55 14.73 -3.71
C VAL A 170 5.29 13.87 -2.70
N ALA A 171 5.91 12.77 -3.15
CA ALA A 171 6.79 11.94 -2.34
C ALA A 171 7.80 11.21 -3.22
N THR A 172 9.03 10.99 -2.73
CA THR A 172 10.01 10.21 -3.49
C THR A 172 9.66 8.72 -3.46
N ARG A 173 9.08 8.26 -2.36
CA ARG A 173 8.54 6.92 -2.21
C ARG A 173 7.33 6.95 -1.27
N PHE A 174 6.29 6.22 -1.64
CA PHE A 174 5.13 5.97 -0.79
C PHE A 174 4.87 4.47 -0.75
N GLU A 175 4.75 3.89 0.44
CA GLU A 175 4.42 2.48 0.59
C GLU A 175 3.25 2.31 1.57
N ALA A 176 2.39 1.35 1.28
CA ALA A 176 1.31 0.94 2.14
C ALA A 176 1.20 -0.59 2.13
N HIS A 177 1.10 -1.18 3.31
CA HIS A 177 1.06 -2.62 3.51
C HIS A 177 -0.08 -2.98 4.46
N GLY A 178 -0.78 -4.06 4.15
CA GLY A 178 -1.78 -4.68 5.00
C GLY A 178 -1.56 -6.18 5.05
N ARG A 179 -1.64 -6.79 6.23
CA ARG A 179 -1.59 -8.24 6.38
C ARG A 179 -2.48 -8.72 7.51
N ARG A 180 -3.01 -9.94 7.37
CA ARG A 180 -3.62 -10.62 8.51
C ARG A 180 -2.57 -10.93 9.58
N SER A 181 -2.95 -10.80 10.84
CA SER A 181 -2.10 -11.02 12.00
C SER A 181 -2.90 -11.57 13.18
N GLY A 182 -2.24 -11.75 14.33
CA GLY A 182 -2.81 -12.37 15.52
C GLY A 182 -2.81 -13.90 15.48
N ALA A 183 -2.93 -14.54 16.64
CA ALA A 183 -2.84 -16.00 16.79
C ALA A 183 -3.89 -16.77 15.96
N GLN A 184 -5.03 -16.14 15.68
CA GLN A 184 -6.13 -16.71 14.89
C GLN A 184 -6.28 -16.04 13.50
N GLY A 185 -5.36 -15.16 13.10
CA GLY A 185 -5.47 -14.44 11.81
C GLY A 185 -6.66 -13.45 11.75
N GLN A 186 -7.16 -13.01 12.90
CA GLN A 186 -8.34 -12.15 13.03
C GLN A 186 -7.99 -10.65 13.11
N ASP A 187 -6.72 -10.32 13.31
CA ASP A 187 -6.25 -8.94 13.34
C ASP A 187 -5.76 -8.52 11.96
N LEU A 188 -5.69 -7.20 11.73
CA LEU A 188 -5.16 -6.62 10.51
C LEU A 188 -4.05 -5.64 10.86
N ASP A 189 -2.80 -6.02 10.55
CA ASP A 189 -1.67 -5.11 10.63
C ASP A 189 -1.64 -4.24 9.38
N LEU A 190 -1.51 -2.94 9.59
CA LEU A 190 -1.34 -1.91 8.57
C LEU A 190 -0.01 -1.19 8.80
N ALA A 191 0.70 -0.88 7.73
CA ALA A 191 1.88 -0.03 7.76
C ALA A 191 1.87 0.91 6.56
N MET A 192 2.30 2.15 6.76
CA MET A 192 2.40 3.17 5.72
C MET A 192 3.65 4.00 5.92
N THR A 193 4.37 4.25 4.83
CA THR A 193 5.53 5.14 4.81
C THR A 193 5.40 6.16 3.68
N ALA A 194 5.86 7.38 3.92
CA ALA A 194 6.07 8.38 2.89
C ALA A 194 7.45 9.00 3.11
N THR A 195 8.31 8.94 2.10
CA THR A 195 9.67 9.48 2.15
C THR A 195 9.75 10.80 1.39
N ALA A 196 10.38 11.79 2.01
CA ALA A 196 10.56 13.14 1.47
C ALA A 196 9.25 13.74 0.91
N GLY A 197 8.15 13.53 1.63
CA GLY A 197 6.82 13.97 1.27
C GLY A 197 6.61 15.48 1.46
N ALA A 198 5.80 16.09 0.60
CA ALA A 198 5.38 17.49 0.75
C ALA A 198 3.94 17.69 0.26
N VAL A 199 3.23 18.63 0.88
CA VAL A 199 1.83 18.93 0.55
C VAL A 199 1.67 20.41 0.23
N THR A 200 0.87 20.70 -0.79
CA THR A 200 0.46 22.03 -1.19
C THR A 200 -1.06 22.07 -1.27
N VAL A 201 -1.68 23.12 -0.73
CA VAL A 201 -3.12 23.36 -0.74
C VAL A 201 -3.36 24.72 -1.40
N ASP A 202 -4.13 24.75 -2.50
CA ASP A 202 -4.36 25.94 -3.33
C ASP A 202 -3.07 26.69 -3.70
N GLY A 203 -2.05 25.92 -4.11
CA GLY A 203 -0.74 26.46 -4.49
C GLY A 203 0.14 26.93 -3.32
N ARG A 204 -0.34 26.83 -2.07
CA ARG A 204 0.42 27.19 -0.86
C ARG A 204 0.92 25.94 -0.14
N ARG A 205 2.21 25.89 0.19
CA ARG A 205 2.80 24.80 0.98
C ARG A 205 2.07 24.66 2.33
N ALA A 206 1.67 23.45 2.67
CA ALA A 206 1.08 23.08 3.95
C ALA A 206 2.08 22.18 4.70
N GLY A 207 2.65 22.69 5.78
CA GLY A 207 3.66 21.98 6.57
C GLY A 207 5.07 22.01 5.93
N PRO A 208 5.89 20.96 6.15
CA PRO A 208 7.31 21.00 5.83
C PRO A 208 7.60 20.92 4.32
N ARG A 209 8.75 21.43 3.88
CA ARG A 209 9.22 21.29 2.49
C ARG A 209 9.43 19.83 2.09
N ARG A 210 9.91 19.01 3.03
CA ARG A 210 10.06 17.55 2.92
C ARG A 210 9.93 16.96 4.31
N ALA A 211 9.20 15.87 4.43
CA ALA A 211 9.12 15.09 5.66
C ALA A 211 9.03 13.60 5.37
N ASP A 212 9.57 12.81 6.29
CA ASP A 212 9.36 11.38 6.35
C ASP A 212 8.23 11.10 7.33
N LEU A 213 7.27 10.28 6.91
CA LEU A 213 6.13 9.86 7.73
C LEU A 213 6.11 8.33 7.79
N THR A 214 5.94 7.79 8.99
CA THR A 214 5.74 6.37 9.24
C THR A 214 4.50 6.19 10.11
N ILE A 215 3.61 5.28 9.72
CA ILE A 215 2.46 4.86 10.54
C ILE A 215 2.44 3.33 10.54
N ALA A 216 2.33 2.70 11.70
CA ALA A 216 2.08 1.27 11.81
C ALA A 216 0.97 1.03 12.84
N ALA A 217 -0.01 0.19 12.53
CA ALA A 217 -1.16 -0.01 13.39
C ALA A 217 -1.72 -1.44 13.25
N THR A 218 -2.21 -2.00 14.35
CA THR A 218 -2.99 -3.25 14.31
C THR A 218 -4.46 -2.95 14.60
N LEU A 219 -5.35 -3.31 13.67
CA LEU A 219 -6.79 -3.29 13.88
C LEU A 219 -7.21 -4.64 14.46
N VAL A 220 -7.54 -4.65 15.74
CA VAL A 220 -7.85 -5.87 16.49
C VAL A 220 -9.23 -6.40 16.07
N GLY A 221 -9.29 -7.66 15.63
CA GLY A 221 -10.54 -8.30 15.18
C GLY A 221 -11.10 -7.81 13.84
N ALA A 222 -10.35 -7.01 13.06
CA ALA A 222 -10.83 -6.47 11.77
C ALA A 222 -10.79 -7.45 10.59
N ALA A 223 -10.08 -8.58 10.72
CA ALA A 223 -9.94 -9.58 9.66
C ALA A 223 -10.87 -10.80 9.82
N VAL A 224 -11.86 -10.73 10.72
CA VAL A 224 -12.84 -11.80 10.93
C VAL A 224 -13.61 -12.09 9.64
N PRO A 225 -13.62 -13.35 9.15
CA PRO A 225 -14.39 -13.73 7.97
C PRO A 225 -15.90 -13.57 8.18
N GLY A 226 -16.60 -13.01 7.19
CA GLY A 226 -18.06 -12.91 7.22
C GLY A 226 -18.62 -12.09 6.05
N PRO A 227 -19.92 -12.24 5.74
CA PRO A 227 -20.62 -11.37 4.81
C PRO A 227 -20.85 -9.98 5.43
N GLY A 228 -21.07 -8.97 4.59
CA GLY A 228 -21.44 -7.62 5.01
C GLY A 228 -20.29 -6.61 5.08
N ASP A 229 -20.58 -5.45 5.67
CA ASP A 229 -19.63 -4.35 5.83
C ASP A 229 -18.65 -4.66 6.97
N ARG A 230 -17.40 -4.95 6.60
CA ARG A 230 -16.32 -5.29 7.54
C ARG A 230 -15.95 -4.12 8.44
N LEU A 231 -16.06 -2.88 7.95
CA LEU A 231 -15.73 -1.70 8.74
C LEU A 231 -16.79 -1.49 9.82
N ALA A 232 -18.07 -1.64 9.47
CA ALA A 232 -19.16 -1.63 10.44
C ALA A 232 -19.00 -2.76 11.49
N ALA A 233 -18.63 -3.96 11.06
CA ALA A 233 -18.39 -5.09 11.97
C ALA A 233 -17.21 -4.82 12.92
N PHE A 234 -16.11 -4.26 12.43
CA PHE A 234 -14.96 -3.87 13.24
C PHE A 234 -15.35 -2.81 14.29
N VAL A 235 -16.10 -1.79 13.89
CA VAL A 235 -16.62 -0.76 14.80
C VAL A 235 -17.56 -1.35 15.85
N ALA A 236 -18.46 -2.26 15.44
CA ALA A 236 -19.36 -2.96 16.35
C ALA A 236 -18.59 -3.88 17.35
N ALA A 237 -17.44 -4.42 16.94
CA ALA A 237 -16.52 -5.18 17.79
C ALA A 237 -15.63 -4.28 18.67
N GLY A 238 -15.91 -2.98 18.74
CA GLY A 238 -15.24 -2.02 19.60
C GLY A 238 -14.20 -1.16 18.88
N GLY A 239 -13.86 -1.44 17.62
CA GLY A 239 -13.04 -0.57 16.78
C GLY A 239 -11.61 -0.32 17.28
N ARG A 240 -11.01 -1.30 17.97
CA ARG A 240 -9.70 -1.16 18.63
C ARG A 240 -8.54 -1.12 17.63
N ILE A 241 -7.69 -0.10 17.75
CA ILE A 241 -6.48 0.11 16.95
C ILE A 241 -5.29 0.17 17.91
N GLU A 242 -4.65 -0.97 18.13
CA GLU A 242 -3.49 -1.08 19.00
C GLU A 242 -2.67 -2.36 18.73
N PRO A 243 -1.32 -2.29 18.78
CA PRO A 243 -0.53 -1.07 18.99
C PRO A 243 -0.62 -0.14 17.78
N LEU A 244 -0.49 1.16 18.02
CA LEU A 244 -0.31 2.20 17.01
C LEU A 244 1.06 2.85 17.22
N HIS A 245 1.79 3.03 16.13
CA HIS A 245 3.05 3.74 16.05
C HIS A 245 2.96 4.86 15.01
N LEU A 246 3.52 6.02 15.34
CA LEU A 246 3.59 7.20 14.49
C LEU A 246 5.01 7.78 14.53
N GLY A 247 5.61 7.98 13.37
CA GLY A 247 6.89 8.65 13.20
C GLY A 247 6.79 9.80 12.21
N LEU A 248 7.38 10.94 12.54
CA LEU A 248 7.55 12.10 11.67
C LEU A 248 8.98 12.61 11.76
N GLY A 249 9.66 12.76 10.63
CA GLY A 249 10.99 13.36 10.53
C GLY A 249 10.98 14.54 9.58
N ALA A 250 11.41 15.72 10.04
CA ALA A 250 11.53 16.90 9.18
C ALA A 250 12.61 17.86 9.71
N SER A 251 13.50 18.30 8.81
CA SER A 251 14.49 19.36 9.07
C SER A 251 15.29 19.20 10.38
N GLY A 252 15.72 17.97 10.68
CA GLY A 252 16.52 17.64 11.89
C GLY A 252 15.71 17.47 13.17
N VAL A 253 14.39 17.60 13.12
CA VAL A 253 13.47 17.28 14.22
C VAL A 253 12.79 15.94 13.92
N THR A 254 12.69 15.09 14.93
CA THR A 254 11.90 13.86 14.87
C THR A 254 10.82 13.86 15.94
N ILE A 255 9.65 13.31 15.61
CA ILE A 255 8.57 13.00 16.54
C ILE A 255 8.28 11.51 16.38
N ASP A 256 8.37 10.78 17.48
CA ASP A 256 8.06 9.35 17.55
C ASP A 256 7.00 9.11 18.60
N GLY A 257 6.00 8.28 18.35
CA GLY A 257 5.02 7.98 19.38
C GLY A 257 4.32 6.65 19.22
N ASP A 258 3.96 6.07 20.36
CA ASP A 258 3.15 4.87 20.44
C ASP A 258 1.84 5.16 21.18
N GLY A 259 0.80 4.42 20.83
CA GLY A 259 -0.48 4.57 21.50
C GLY A 259 -1.49 3.53 21.12
N ALA A 260 -2.73 3.85 21.49
CA ALA A 260 -3.91 3.08 21.13
C ALA A 260 -5.01 4.05 20.75
N LEU A 261 -5.68 3.76 19.65
CA LEU A 261 -6.87 4.49 19.20
C LEU A 261 -8.06 3.55 19.13
N ARG A 262 -9.24 4.14 19.05
CA ARG A 262 -10.51 3.46 18.85
C ARG A 262 -11.32 4.20 17.79
N LEU A 263 -11.85 3.47 16.83
CA LEU A 263 -12.82 3.98 15.88
C LEU A 263 -14.23 3.88 16.48
N GLY A 264 -14.90 5.02 16.61
CA GLY A 264 -16.27 5.10 17.11
C GLY A 264 -17.32 4.80 16.03
N ALA A 265 -18.56 4.57 16.47
CA ALA A 265 -19.73 4.41 15.59
C ALA A 265 -20.07 5.68 14.79
N ASP A 266 -19.59 6.82 15.25
CA ASP A 266 -19.62 8.11 14.56
C ASP A 266 -18.52 8.25 13.49
N GLY A 267 -17.69 7.21 13.29
CA GLY A 267 -16.56 7.23 12.37
C GLY A 267 -15.37 8.05 12.86
N LEU A 268 -15.40 8.54 14.11
CA LEU A 268 -14.35 9.38 14.67
C LEU A 268 -13.35 8.54 15.46
N LEU A 269 -12.08 8.90 15.32
CA LEU A 269 -11.01 8.32 16.13
C LEU A 269 -11.01 8.96 17.52
N GLN A 270 -10.65 8.16 18.51
CA GLN A 270 -10.41 8.61 19.88
C GLN A 270 -9.32 7.78 20.55
N GLY A 271 -8.56 8.39 21.47
CA GLY A 271 -7.49 7.72 22.20
C GLY A 271 -6.28 8.62 22.36
N THR A 272 -5.16 8.02 22.76
CA THR A 272 -3.95 8.77 23.12
C THR A 272 -2.73 8.15 22.48
N ILE A 273 -1.88 9.00 21.93
CA ILE A 273 -0.57 8.65 21.40
C ILE A 273 0.48 9.39 22.22
N ALA A 274 1.33 8.63 22.89
CA ALA A 274 2.45 9.13 23.64
C ALA A 274 3.57 9.52 22.68
N THR A 275 3.74 10.80 22.40
CA THR A 275 4.73 11.28 21.42
C THR A 275 5.96 11.90 22.09
N THR A 276 7.12 11.68 21.52
CA THR A 276 8.40 12.24 21.96
C THR A 276 9.07 12.96 20.80
N ALA A 277 9.37 14.24 21.00
CA ALA A 277 10.10 15.04 20.05
C ALA A 277 11.59 15.12 20.43
N ASN A 278 12.46 14.89 19.45
CA ASN A 278 13.91 15.04 19.57
C ASN A 278 14.43 16.07 18.54
N GLY A 279 15.64 16.58 18.76
CA GLY A 279 16.25 17.56 17.84
C GLY A 279 15.65 18.96 17.93
N LEU A 280 14.95 19.30 19.03
CA LEU A 280 14.30 20.61 19.20
C LEU A 280 15.26 21.81 19.10
N ALA A 281 16.57 21.61 19.31
CA ALA A 281 17.59 22.64 19.09
C ALA A 281 17.63 23.14 17.63
N HIS A 282 17.23 22.30 16.66
CA HIS A 282 17.17 22.66 15.25
C HIS A 282 15.94 23.49 14.88
N LEU A 283 14.95 23.64 15.77
CA LEU A 283 13.69 24.30 15.48
C LEU A 283 13.87 25.74 14.99
N VAL A 284 14.83 26.47 15.56
CA VAL A 284 15.09 27.88 15.18
C VAL A 284 15.55 27.97 13.72
N THR A 285 16.47 27.10 13.32
CA THR A 285 17.00 27.06 11.94
C THR A 285 16.03 26.39 10.96
N ALA A 286 15.15 25.50 11.44
CA ALA A 286 14.24 24.72 10.62
C ALA A 286 12.87 25.40 10.38
N ARG A 287 12.59 26.53 11.04
CA ARG A 287 11.27 27.18 11.05
C ARG A 287 10.67 27.41 9.65
N ASP A 288 11.47 27.95 8.74
CA ASP A 288 11.01 28.26 7.38
C ASP A 288 10.73 26.99 6.56
N ASP A 289 11.48 25.92 6.83
CA ASP A 289 11.31 24.65 6.17
C ASP A 289 10.14 23.86 6.72
N LEU A 290 9.89 23.91 8.03
CA LEU A 290 8.78 23.22 8.70
C LEU A 290 7.41 23.88 8.43
N GLY A 291 7.40 25.18 8.16
CA GLY A 291 6.18 25.96 8.08
C GLY A 291 5.63 26.34 9.47
N PRO A 292 4.70 27.31 9.52
CA PRO A 292 4.24 27.89 10.77
C PRO A 292 3.45 26.90 11.64
N GLU A 293 2.63 26.05 11.05
CA GLU A 293 1.77 25.10 11.78
C GLU A 293 2.63 24.05 12.50
N LEU A 294 3.56 23.41 11.77
CA LEU A 294 4.41 22.38 12.34
C LEU A 294 5.46 22.97 13.30
N THR A 295 5.97 24.18 13.03
CA THR A 295 6.84 24.91 13.97
C THR A 295 6.11 25.14 15.31
N ALA A 296 4.85 25.57 15.27
CA ALA A 296 4.07 25.79 16.48
C ALA A 296 3.80 24.49 17.25
N ALA A 297 3.45 23.42 16.53
CA ALA A 297 3.26 22.09 17.12
C ALA A 297 4.55 21.57 17.77
N ILE A 298 5.69 21.64 17.09
CA ILE A 298 7.00 21.20 17.62
C ILE A 298 7.43 22.08 18.80
N GLY A 299 7.22 23.41 18.72
CA GLY A 299 7.55 24.34 19.80
C GLY A 299 6.83 24.03 21.12
N SER A 300 5.64 23.43 21.04
CA SER A 300 4.88 23.02 22.22
C SER A 300 5.62 21.97 23.07
N TYR A 301 6.44 21.10 22.48
CA TYR A 301 7.28 20.13 23.22
C TYR A 301 8.36 20.82 24.06
N GLY A 302 8.90 21.93 23.59
CA GLY A 302 9.83 22.76 24.37
C GLY A 302 9.13 23.34 25.59
N LEU A 303 7.98 23.97 25.38
CA LEU A 303 7.22 24.71 26.40
C LEU A 303 6.52 23.82 27.43
N PHE A 304 5.82 22.79 26.97
CA PHE A 304 4.92 21.97 27.79
C PHE A 304 5.41 20.53 27.97
N GLY A 305 6.37 20.09 27.15
CA GLY A 305 6.86 18.71 27.19
C GLY A 305 7.55 18.39 28.51
N ARG A 306 7.58 17.11 28.86
CA ARG A 306 8.40 16.59 29.97
C ARG A 306 9.60 15.85 29.40
N PRO A 307 10.73 15.74 30.12
CA PRO A 307 11.80 14.85 29.69
C PRO A 307 11.26 13.43 29.47
N SER A 308 11.62 12.80 28.35
CA SER A 308 11.30 11.39 28.13
C SER A 308 12.07 10.53 29.13
N THR A 309 11.40 9.53 29.69
CA THR A 309 12.01 8.51 30.56
C THR A 309 12.41 7.26 29.79
N ASP A 310 12.08 7.18 28.50
CA ASP A 310 12.40 6.06 27.61
C ASP A 310 13.79 6.26 27.00
N PRO A 311 14.80 5.43 27.35
CA PRO A 311 16.15 5.57 26.79
C PRO A 311 16.20 5.35 25.28
N ALA A 312 15.26 4.58 24.71
CA ALA A 312 15.17 4.37 23.27
C ALA A 312 14.64 5.61 22.54
N ARG A 313 13.97 6.52 23.27
CA ARG A 313 13.36 7.74 22.73
C ARG A 313 13.72 8.94 23.60
N PRO A 314 14.97 9.43 23.51
CA PRO A 314 15.37 10.64 24.21
C PRO A 314 14.64 11.86 23.63
N GLY A 315 14.38 12.86 24.47
CA GLY A 315 13.77 14.11 24.04
C GLY A 315 12.70 14.62 24.99
N ARG A 316 11.73 15.35 24.43
CA ARG A 316 10.62 15.94 25.17
C ARG A 316 9.33 15.22 24.79
N ARG A 317 8.62 14.71 25.78
CA ARG A 317 7.39 13.96 25.62
C ARG A 317 6.16 14.85 25.80
N LEU A 318 5.18 14.68 24.92
CA LEU A 318 3.81 15.17 25.03
C LEU A 318 2.82 14.12 24.54
N ASP A 319 1.64 14.09 25.15
CA ASP A 319 0.58 13.22 24.72
C ASP A 319 -0.26 13.93 23.64
N LEU A 320 -0.42 13.25 22.51
CA LEU A 320 -1.38 13.59 21.47
C LEU A 320 -2.69 12.88 21.80
N VAL A 321 -3.67 13.64 22.27
CA VAL A 321 -4.99 13.16 22.64
C VAL A 321 -5.96 13.44 21.49
N ILE A 322 -6.70 12.42 21.10
CA ILE A 322 -7.74 12.51 20.07
C ILE A 322 -9.09 12.27 20.75
N GLU A 323 -9.98 13.25 20.69
CA GLU A 323 -11.32 13.18 21.27
C GLU A 323 -12.35 13.65 20.24
N ALA A 324 -13.28 12.77 19.85
CA ALA A 324 -14.27 13.03 18.80
C ALA A 324 -13.62 13.62 17.51
N GLY A 325 -12.49 13.04 17.09
CA GLY A 325 -11.69 13.49 15.95
C GLY A 325 -10.93 14.80 16.16
N GLN A 326 -11.06 15.52 17.28
CA GLN A 326 -10.20 16.66 17.58
C GLN A 326 -8.86 16.17 18.11
N ALA A 327 -7.78 16.55 17.43
CA ALA A 327 -6.41 16.22 17.83
C ALA A 327 -5.82 17.36 18.67
N ARG A 328 -5.29 17.01 19.84
CA ARG A 328 -4.73 17.95 20.81
C ARG A 328 -3.36 17.48 21.27
N LEU A 329 -2.38 18.38 21.23
CA LEU A 329 -1.07 18.13 21.79
C LEU A 329 -0.94 18.89 23.12
N GLY A 330 -1.07 18.18 24.23
CA GLY A 330 -1.30 18.82 25.53
C GLY A 330 -2.58 19.67 25.53
N ARG A 331 -2.46 20.99 25.74
CA ARG A 331 -3.61 21.92 25.71
C ARG A 331 -3.90 22.52 24.32
N LEU A 332 -2.97 22.40 23.37
CA LEU A 332 -3.05 23.01 22.05
C LEU A 332 -3.87 22.13 21.10
N VAL A 333 -4.90 22.69 20.46
CA VAL A 333 -5.62 22.03 19.37
C VAL A 333 -4.77 22.14 18.10
N ILE A 334 -4.37 21.01 17.53
CA ILE A 334 -3.53 20.97 16.33
C ILE A 334 -4.34 20.75 15.05
N GLY A 335 -5.56 20.22 15.17
CA GLY A 335 -6.44 20.01 14.03
C GLY A 335 -7.62 19.10 14.33
N ARG A 336 -8.39 18.81 13.28
CA ARG A 336 -9.50 17.86 13.33
C ARG A 336 -9.29 16.79 12.27
N ILE A 337 -9.36 15.54 12.70
CA ILE A 337 -9.40 14.36 11.84
C ILE A 337 -10.86 14.17 11.43
N PRO A 338 -11.18 14.18 10.12
CA PRO A 338 -12.53 13.94 9.65
C PRO A 338 -12.96 12.49 9.95
N PRO A 339 -14.28 12.21 9.99
CA PRO A 339 -14.77 10.84 10.07
C PRO A 339 -14.20 9.96 8.96
N ILE A 340 -13.76 8.75 9.31
CA ILE A 340 -13.27 7.75 8.35
C ILE A 340 -14.43 7.07 7.62
N LEU A 341 -15.62 7.10 8.22
CA LEU A 341 -16.86 6.64 7.61
C LEU A 341 -17.60 7.82 6.94
N PRO A 342 -18.19 7.64 5.75
CA PRO A 342 -19.18 8.60 5.27
C PRO A 342 -20.31 8.70 6.30
N PRO A 343 -20.92 9.89 6.48
CA PRO A 343 -22.08 10.01 7.37
C PRO A 343 -23.11 8.98 6.94
N ALA A 344 -23.58 8.16 7.87
CA ALA A 344 -24.62 7.18 7.60
C ALA A 344 -25.76 7.90 6.88
N GLY A 345 -26.01 7.52 5.62
CA GLY A 345 -27.07 8.10 4.83
C GLY A 345 -28.37 8.01 5.62
N ARG A 346 -29.00 9.16 5.86
CA ARG A 346 -30.42 9.21 6.20
C ARG A 346 -31.23 9.10 4.92
#